data_AF-A0A7Y3KZ06-F1
#
_entry.id   AF-A0A7Y3KZ06-F1
#
_cell.length_a   1.000
_cell.length_b   1.000
_cell.length_c   1.000
_cell.angle_alpha   90.00
_cell.angle_beta   90.00
_cell.angle_gamma   90.00
#
_symmetry.space_group_name_H-M   'P 1'
#
loop_
_entity.id
_entity.type
_entity.pdbx_description
1 polymer ?
#
loop_
_entity_poly.entity_id
_entity_poly.type
_entity_poly.pdbx_seq_one_letter_code
_entity_poly.pdbx_strand_id
1 'polypeptide(L)'
;MDSARALERRREETLVRAWRLVPGVVALVVVVSALWGRVVLYADGSNYLYWILRRRSFYWSSYEHFFSRSEAQVITQAPVRLALEFHVYPLPWLIALYGVGLFVIPNALWMLAIYRQRDEQRFWYFTALYLVTLCAQFYAVSESLLTYALVALAASMILRDVEPNPRRAWAVATISMALVASYEVTLLLAPLLGLFILGWWWRAGATRTGLAVTGPLALALAALGTSTALAYVTIRSHAESAGPTTALSLHFLLAGGHAVLVATLVVVALAASTYLSGRWRFAVLAVAALAVLVLLDPHHWAAPNVAYYARVYVGVVLAGGLLLVAPRFVFGWGPRPSAAPEFVAPRLLVSALAILLTVSFAANAEGFGAWNKSLQRIVTTHHGVLPFFSGLGRSVQQFSRYGWFWTTPEQSLLDQTHRHQAVVNNPNPSENFEITPGVPSSYLSPRYFG
;
A
#
# COMPACT_ATOMS: atom_id res chain seq x y z
N MET A 1 -48.88 -12.97 -7.10
CA MET A 1 -48.02 -12.25 -6.12
C MET A 1 -46.65 -12.90 -5.96
N ASP A 2 -46.53 -14.23 -6.00
CA ASP A 2 -45.25 -14.91 -5.78
C ASP A 2 -44.23 -14.74 -6.92
N SER A 3 -44.68 -14.58 -8.17
CA SER A 3 -43.81 -14.32 -9.32
C SER A 3 -43.09 -12.96 -9.25
N ALA A 4 -43.78 -11.91 -8.80
CA ALA A 4 -43.19 -10.57 -8.66
C ALA A 4 -42.12 -10.53 -7.56
N ARG A 5 -42.39 -11.15 -6.41
CA ARG A 5 -41.42 -11.26 -5.29
C ARG A 5 -40.22 -12.12 -5.67
N ALA A 6 -40.41 -13.18 -6.44
CA ALA A 6 -39.32 -14.00 -6.94
C ALA A 6 -38.43 -13.24 -7.94
N LEU A 7 -39.03 -12.44 -8.82
CA LEU A 7 -38.28 -11.58 -9.77
C LEU A 7 -37.46 -10.52 -9.03
N GLU A 8 -38.04 -9.89 -8.01
CA GLU A 8 -37.39 -8.87 -7.19
C GLU A 8 -36.17 -9.42 -6.44
N ARG A 9 -36.32 -10.59 -5.80
CA ARG A 9 -35.19 -11.29 -5.15
C ARG A 9 -34.07 -11.64 -6.13
N ARG A 10 -34.40 -12.16 -7.33
CA ARG A 10 -33.39 -12.46 -8.36
C ARG A 10 -32.65 -11.21 -8.81
N ARG A 11 -33.35 -10.08 -8.96
CA ARG A 11 -32.75 -8.79 -9.31
C ARG A 11 -31.81 -8.31 -8.21
N GLU A 12 -32.22 -8.38 -6.95
CA GLU A 12 -31.38 -8.02 -5.80
C GLU A 12 -30.12 -8.90 -5.72
N GLU A 13 -30.26 -10.22 -5.85
CA GLU A 13 -29.11 -11.14 -5.86
C GLU A 13 -28.13 -10.84 -7.00
N THR A 14 -28.65 -10.53 -8.18
CA THR A 14 -27.83 -10.17 -9.35
C THR A 14 -27.06 -8.88 -9.11
N LEU A 15 -27.72 -7.85 -8.57
CA LEU A 15 -27.08 -6.58 -8.22
C LEU A 15 -26.01 -6.78 -7.15
N VAL A 16 -26.29 -7.56 -6.10
CA VAL A 16 -25.31 -7.86 -5.04
C VAL A 16 -24.08 -8.56 -5.61
N ARG A 17 -24.26 -9.51 -6.53
CA ARG A 17 -23.14 -10.18 -7.20
C ARG A 17 -22.31 -9.19 -8.03
N ALA A 18 -22.95 -8.30 -8.78
CA ALA A 18 -22.24 -7.28 -9.55
C ALA A 18 -21.44 -6.33 -8.65
N TRP A 19 -22.02 -5.89 -7.53
CA TRP A 19 -21.37 -5.04 -6.54
C TRP A 19 -20.12 -5.68 -5.92
N ARG A 20 -20.10 -7.01 -5.76
CA ARG A 20 -18.92 -7.74 -5.25
C ARG A 20 -17.74 -7.74 -6.21
N LEU A 21 -17.95 -7.39 -7.49
CA LEU A 21 -16.87 -7.29 -8.49
C LEU A 21 -16.10 -5.97 -8.39
N VAL A 22 -16.68 -4.92 -7.78
CA VAL A 22 -16.08 -3.58 -7.67
C VAL A 22 -14.61 -3.61 -7.20
N PRO A 23 -14.26 -4.21 -6.04
CA PRO A 23 -12.86 -4.23 -5.59
C PRO A 23 -11.92 -4.92 -6.59
N GLY A 24 -12.38 -5.99 -7.25
CA GLY A 24 -11.59 -6.70 -8.27
C GLY A 24 -11.35 -5.86 -9.52
N VAL A 25 -12.37 -5.14 -10.00
CA VAL A 25 -12.24 -4.21 -11.12
C VAL A 25 -11.30 -3.07 -10.77
N VAL A 26 -11.44 -2.48 -9.57
CA VAL A 26 -10.53 -1.44 -9.08
C VAL A 26 -9.09 -1.94 -9.06
N ALA A 27 -8.84 -3.10 -8.46
CA ALA A 27 -7.51 -3.69 -8.39
C ALA A 27 -6.91 -3.92 -9.78
N LEU A 28 -7.71 -4.42 -10.72
CA LEU A 28 -7.27 -4.61 -12.09
C LEU A 28 -6.89 -3.28 -12.75
N VAL A 29 -7.74 -2.25 -12.65
CA VAL A 29 -7.45 -0.93 -13.24
C VAL A 29 -6.20 -0.32 -12.63
N VAL A 30 -6.04 -0.41 -11.31
CA VAL A 30 -4.86 0.10 -10.59
C VAL A 30 -3.59 -0.60 -11.05
N VAL A 31 -3.58 -1.94 -11.08
CA VAL A 31 -2.42 -2.74 -11.53
C VAL A 31 -2.08 -2.42 -12.98
N VAL A 32 -3.06 -2.43 -13.88
CA VAL A 32 -2.83 -2.16 -15.31
C VAL A 32 -2.29 -0.74 -15.50
N SER A 33 -2.90 0.25 -14.85
CA SER A 33 -2.47 1.65 -14.95
C SER A 33 -1.06 1.85 -14.40
N ALA A 34 -0.74 1.23 -13.25
CA ALA A 34 0.58 1.33 -12.64
C ALA A 34 1.67 0.70 -13.51
N LEU A 35 1.41 -0.48 -14.08
CA LEU A 35 2.35 -1.17 -14.97
C LEU A 35 2.52 -0.40 -16.29
N TRP A 36 1.41 0.07 -16.88
CA TRP A 36 1.44 0.84 -18.13
C TRP A 36 2.17 2.18 -17.98
N GLY A 37 1.88 2.92 -16.91
CA GLY A 37 2.55 4.18 -16.58
C GLY A 37 3.99 4.00 -16.10
N ARG A 38 4.43 2.74 -15.89
CA ARG A 38 5.69 2.40 -15.21
C ARG A 38 5.84 3.08 -13.86
N VAL A 39 4.74 3.27 -13.12
CA VAL A 39 4.70 3.92 -11.79
C VAL A 39 5.73 3.31 -10.84
N VAL A 40 6.05 2.03 -11.04
CA VAL A 40 7.14 1.29 -10.38
C VAL A 40 8.51 2.01 -10.36
N LEU A 41 8.78 2.92 -11.31
CA LEU A 41 10.03 3.69 -11.38
C LEU A 41 9.98 5.01 -10.60
N TYR A 42 8.82 5.40 -10.07
CA TYR A 42 8.68 6.67 -9.37
C TYR A 42 9.49 6.70 -8.06
N ALA A 43 10.10 7.85 -7.77
CA ALA A 43 10.91 8.08 -6.58
C ALA A 43 11.91 6.93 -6.36
N ASP A 44 11.90 6.32 -5.17
CA ASP A 44 12.78 5.23 -4.75
C ASP A 44 12.76 4.02 -5.69
N GLY A 45 11.71 3.86 -6.50
CA GLY A 45 11.52 2.72 -7.41
C GLY A 45 12.65 2.56 -8.42
N SER A 46 13.06 3.66 -9.07
CA SER A 46 14.20 3.63 -9.99
C SER A 46 15.51 3.34 -9.27
N ASN A 47 15.74 3.92 -8.10
CA ASN A 47 16.93 3.67 -7.29
C ASN A 47 17.06 2.19 -6.90
N TYR A 48 16.00 1.59 -6.35
CA TYR A 48 15.99 0.19 -5.95
C TYR A 48 16.25 -0.73 -7.14
N LEU A 49 15.51 -0.54 -8.24
CA LEU A 49 15.70 -1.37 -9.42
C LEU A 49 17.13 -1.23 -9.96
N TYR A 50 17.66 -0.01 -10.08
CA TYR A 50 19.03 0.22 -10.51
C TYR A 50 20.04 -0.58 -9.66
N TRP A 51 19.94 -0.51 -8.33
CA TRP A 51 20.88 -1.21 -7.47
C TRP A 51 20.71 -2.73 -7.45
N ILE A 52 19.48 -3.24 -7.58
CA ILE A 52 19.24 -4.69 -7.76
C ILE A 52 19.95 -5.17 -9.04
N LEU A 53 19.81 -4.43 -10.14
CA LEU A 53 20.44 -4.80 -11.41
C LEU A 53 21.97 -4.67 -11.36
N ARG A 54 22.49 -3.64 -10.68
CA ARG A 54 23.93 -3.41 -10.54
C ARG A 54 24.59 -4.45 -9.64
N ARG A 55 24.00 -4.76 -8.49
CA ARG A 55 24.58 -5.71 -7.50
C ARG A 55 24.22 -7.17 -7.80
N ARG A 56 23.18 -7.41 -8.61
CA ARG A 56 22.59 -8.74 -8.85
C ARG A 56 22.18 -9.46 -7.56
N SER A 57 21.83 -8.68 -6.54
CA SER A 57 21.41 -9.13 -5.23
C SER A 57 20.15 -8.38 -4.82
N PHE A 58 19.52 -8.81 -3.72
CA PHE A 58 18.61 -7.93 -3.01
C PHE A 58 19.35 -6.63 -2.67
N TYR A 59 18.69 -5.50 -2.91
CA TYR A 59 19.18 -4.20 -2.50
C TYR A 59 18.71 -3.93 -1.08
N TRP A 60 19.71 -3.67 -0.25
CA TRP A 60 19.58 -3.11 1.09
C TRP A 60 20.26 -1.75 1.01
N SER A 61 19.53 -0.67 1.26
CA SER A 61 20.10 0.68 1.27
C SER A 61 21.17 0.77 2.37
N SER A 62 22.24 1.51 2.15
CA SER A 62 23.32 1.67 3.16
C SER A 62 22.85 2.48 4.38
N TYR A 63 21.75 3.22 4.25
CA TYR A 63 21.00 3.76 5.40
C TYR A 63 20.16 2.69 6.13
N GLU A 64 20.25 1.42 5.73
CA GLU A 64 19.53 0.24 6.27
C GLU A 64 20.47 -0.82 6.87
N HIS A 65 21.70 -0.46 7.26
CA HIS A 65 22.33 -1.18 8.38
C HIS A 65 21.47 -1.10 9.67
N PHE A 66 20.40 -0.29 9.63
CA PHE A 66 19.31 -0.23 10.58
C PHE A 66 18.20 -1.23 10.19
N PHE A 67 18.10 -2.30 10.96
CA PHE A 67 17.23 -3.50 10.85
C PHE A 67 15.69 -3.31 10.65
N SER A 68 15.17 -2.11 10.33
CA SER A 68 13.74 -1.80 10.45
C SER A 68 12.90 -1.80 9.16
N ARG A 69 13.49 -2.11 8.00
CA ARG A 69 12.81 -2.01 6.68
C ARG A 69 13.04 -3.20 5.73
N SER A 70 13.74 -4.24 6.19
CA SER A 70 14.33 -5.25 5.31
C SER A 70 13.30 -6.22 4.69
N GLU A 71 12.45 -6.84 5.51
CA GLU A 71 11.80 -8.08 5.08
C GLU A 71 10.71 -7.89 4.02
N ALA A 72 9.94 -6.81 4.11
CA ALA A 72 8.91 -6.51 3.12
C ALA A 72 9.52 -6.21 1.74
N GLN A 73 10.72 -5.61 1.70
CA GLN A 73 11.40 -5.34 0.45
C GLN A 73 11.82 -6.63 -0.27
N VAL A 74 12.26 -7.67 0.45
CA VAL A 74 12.65 -8.96 -0.15
C VAL A 74 11.53 -9.51 -1.03
N ILE A 75 10.30 -9.51 -0.53
CA ILE A 75 9.14 -10.02 -1.27
C ILE A 75 8.89 -9.18 -2.53
N THR A 76 9.00 -7.86 -2.43
CA THR A 76 8.78 -6.97 -3.58
C THR A 76 9.89 -7.06 -4.64
N GLN A 77 11.12 -7.36 -4.23
CA GLN A 77 12.29 -7.50 -5.11
C GLN A 77 12.43 -8.91 -5.70
N ALA A 78 11.85 -9.93 -5.05
CA ALA A 78 12.00 -11.33 -5.42
C ALA A 78 11.68 -11.64 -6.90
N PRO A 79 10.61 -11.10 -7.51
CA PRO A 79 10.34 -11.36 -8.93
C PRO A 79 11.50 -10.96 -9.85
N VAL A 80 12.13 -9.81 -9.60
CA VAL A 80 13.30 -9.34 -10.37
C VAL A 80 14.50 -10.24 -10.09
N ARG A 81 14.75 -10.57 -8.82
CA ARG A 81 15.89 -11.40 -8.44
C ARG A 81 15.83 -12.78 -9.09
N LEU A 82 14.67 -13.43 -9.08
CA LEU A 82 14.42 -14.71 -9.74
C LEU A 82 14.63 -14.59 -11.25
N ALA A 83 14.14 -13.52 -11.88
CA ALA A 83 14.36 -13.26 -13.31
C ALA A 83 15.84 -13.23 -13.67
N LEU A 84 16.66 -12.58 -12.84
CA LEU A 84 18.12 -12.52 -13.02
C LEU A 84 18.78 -13.90 -12.87
N GLU A 85 18.28 -14.77 -11.98
CA GLU A 85 18.75 -16.16 -11.85
C GLU A 85 18.43 -16.99 -13.09
N PHE A 86 17.26 -16.75 -13.69
CA PHE A 86 16.84 -17.38 -14.96
C PHE A 86 17.36 -16.64 -16.21
N HIS A 87 18.38 -15.79 -16.06
CA HIS A 87 19.01 -15.06 -17.18
C HIS A 87 18.06 -14.16 -18.00
N VAL A 88 16.97 -13.68 -17.40
CA VAL A 88 16.08 -12.67 -18.00
C VAL A 88 16.72 -11.30 -17.83
N TYR A 89 17.30 -10.76 -18.91
CA TYR A 89 18.01 -9.48 -18.90
C TYR A 89 17.32 -8.29 -19.60
N PRO A 90 16.32 -8.44 -20.49
CA PRO A 90 15.76 -7.24 -21.10
C PRO A 90 15.06 -6.37 -20.05
N LEU A 91 15.47 -5.11 -19.99
CA LEU A 91 15.03 -4.17 -18.96
C LEU A 91 13.50 -3.97 -18.88
N PRO A 92 12.74 -3.92 -19.99
CA PRO A 92 11.28 -3.82 -19.91
C PRO A 92 10.63 -4.96 -19.11
N TRP A 93 11.14 -6.18 -19.24
CA TRP A 93 10.66 -7.33 -18.47
C TRP A 93 11.02 -7.20 -16.99
N LEU A 94 12.22 -6.72 -16.68
CA LEU A 94 12.66 -6.51 -15.30
C LEU A 94 11.85 -5.42 -14.60
N ILE A 95 11.52 -4.32 -15.31
CA ILE A 95 10.60 -3.27 -14.82
C ILE A 95 9.21 -3.85 -14.56
N ALA A 96 8.66 -4.64 -15.49
CA ALA A 96 7.35 -5.25 -15.34
C ALA A 96 7.31 -6.23 -14.15
N LEU A 97 8.32 -7.08 -14.01
CA LEU A 97 8.46 -8.02 -12.89
C LEU A 97 8.62 -7.30 -11.55
N TYR A 98 9.35 -6.17 -11.53
CA TYR A 98 9.40 -5.33 -10.34
C TYR A 98 8.01 -4.78 -9.99
N GLY A 99 7.24 -4.37 -11.00
CA GLY A 99 5.85 -3.96 -10.85
C GLY A 99 4.93 -5.08 -10.33
N VAL A 100 5.22 -6.35 -10.65
CA VAL A 100 4.51 -7.50 -10.06
C VAL A 100 4.72 -7.53 -8.54
N GLY A 101 5.96 -7.37 -8.09
CA GLY A 101 6.29 -7.33 -6.67
C GLY A 101 5.61 -6.17 -5.94
N LEU A 102 5.57 -4.99 -6.55
CA LEU A 102 5.08 -3.76 -5.91
C LEU A 102 3.57 -3.54 -6.01
N PHE A 103 2.93 -3.98 -7.09
CA PHE A 103 1.49 -3.74 -7.31
C PHE A 103 0.67 -5.02 -7.32
N VAL A 104 1.10 -6.06 -8.04
CA VAL A 104 0.27 -7.27 -8.21
C VAL A 104 0.15 -8.04 -6.90
N ILE A 105 1.28 -8.31 -6.23
CA ILE A 105 1.28 -9.10 -4.98
C ILE A 105 0.45 -8.42 -3.88
N PRO A 106 0.67 -7.13 -3.53
CA PRO A 106 -0.13 -6.46 -2.50
C PRO A 106 -1.62 -6.39 -2.86
N ASN A 107 -1.96 -6.12 -4.13
CA ASN A 107 -3.37 -6.07 -4.54
C ASN A 107 -4.01 -7.47 -4.47
N ALA A 108 -3.32 -8.54 -4.85
CA ALA A 108 -3.82 -9.91 -4.72
C ALA A 108 -4.09 -10.28 -3.25
N LEU A 109 -3.20 -9.89 -2.33
CA LEU A 109 -3.38 -10.10 -0.89
C LEU A 109 -4.59 -9.33 -0.34
N TRP A 110 -4.79 -8.08 -0.77
CA TRP A 110 -5.99 -7.30 -0.46
C TRP A 110 -7.26 -7.96 -1.00
N MET A 111 -7.26 -8.41 -2.25
CA MET A 111 -8.40 -9.08 -2.85
C MET A 111 -8.71 -10.39 -2.13
N LEU A 112 -7.70 -11.14 -1.69
CA LEU A 112 -7.90 -12.31 -0.86
C LEU A 112 -8.55 -11.95 0.48
N ALA A 113 -8.09 -10.89 1.16
CA ALA A 113 -8.68 -10.42 2.41
C ALA A 113 -10.15 -10.01 2.25
N ILE A 114 -10.48 -9.26 1.19
CA ILE A 114 -11.84 -8.83 0.85
C ILE A 114 -12.73 -10.02 0.48
N TYR A 115 -12.24 -10.92 -0.38
CA TYR A 115 -12.96 -12.12 -0.79
C TYR A 115 -13.27 -13.03 0.39
N ARG A 116 -12.35 -13.11 1.37
CA ARG A 116 -12.59 -13.78 2.64
C ARG A 116 -13.73 -13.14 3.45
N GLN A 117 -14.16 -11.93 3.16
CA GLN A 117 -15.30 -11.29 3.83
C GLN A 117 -16.54 -11.21 2.94
N ARG A 118 -16.54 -11.79 1.73
CA ARG A 118 -17.58 -11.59 0.70
C ARG A 118 -19.03 -11.83 1.13
N ASP A 119 -19.24 -12.71 2.11
CA ASP A 119 -20.57 -13.12 2.58
C ASP A 119 -20.96 -12.39 3.89
N GLU A 120 -20.14 -11.42 4.32
CA GLU A 120 -20.24 -10.72 5.58
C GLU A 120 -20.38 -9.22 5.36
N GLN A 121 -21.03 -8.50 6.27
CA GLN A 121 -21.11 -7.03 6.21
C GLN A 121 -19.71 -6.37 6.22
N ARG A 122 -18.71 -7.08 6.75
CA ARG A 122 -17.30 -6.69 6.76
C ARG A 122 -16.70 -6.55 5.36
N PHE A 123 -17.29 -7.15 4.32
CA PHE A 123 -16.85 -6.98 2.93
C PHE A 123 -16.68 -5.51 2.55
N TRP A 124 -17.69 -4.70 2.85
CA TRP A 124 -17.71 -3.28 2.49
C TRP A 124 -16.71 -2.46 3.29
N TYR A 125 -16.47 -2.86 4.54
CA TYR A 125 -15.44 -2.26 5.37
C TYR A 125 -14.03 -2.54 4.84
N PHE A 126 -13.72 -3.80 4.52
CA PHE A 126 -12.43 -4.17 3.91
C PHE A 126 -12.24 -3.52 2.54
N THR A 127 -13.32 -3.39 1.76
CA THR A 127 -13.30 -2.69 0.47
C THR A 127 -12.98 -1.21 0.68
N ALA A 128 -13.62 -0.54 1.64
CA ALA A 128 -13.32 0.86 1.94
C ALA A 128 -11.87 1.06 2.41
N LEU A 129 -11.37 0.20 3.30
CA LEU A 129 -9.97 0.23 3.73
C LEU A 129 -9.01 0.09 2.55
N TYR A 130 -9.27 -0.87 1.66
CA TYR A 130 -8.48 -1.06 0.44
C TYR A 130 -8.46 0.19 -0.44
N LEU A 131 -9.63 0.79 -0.68
CA LEU A 131 -9.74 2.02 -1.47
C LEU A 131 -8.92 3.16 -0.86
N VAL A 132 -8.95 3.31 0.46
CA VAL A 132 -8.13 4.30 1.17
C VAL A 132 -6.63 4.06 0.96
N THR A 133 -6.19 2.81 0.84
CA THR A 133 -4.77 2.53 0.55
C THR A 133 -4.33 3.03 -0.82
N LEU A 134 -5.24 3.20 -1.79
CA LEU A 134 -4.91 3.72 -3.13
C LEU A 134 -4.26 5.10 -3.06
N CYS A 135 -4.60 5.91 -2.06
CA CYS A 135 -3.98 7.22 -1.83
C CYS A 135 -2.47 7.13 -1.52
N ALA A 136 -1.99 5.97 -1.05
CA ALA A 136 -0.58 5.71 -0.78
C ALA A 136 0.11 4.88 -1.87
N GLN A 137 -0.63 4.31 -2.83
CA GLN A 137 -0.10 3.34 -3.81
C GLN A 137 0.80 3.96 -4.89
N PHE A 138 0.86 5.28 -5.02
CA PHE A 138 1.75 5.92 -5.99
C PHE A 138 3.23 5.94 -5.56
N TYR A 139 3.52 5.71 -4.27
CA TYR A 139 4.88 5.62 -3.76
C TYR A 139 5.44 4.22 -4.02
N ALA A 140 6.22 4.08 -5.11
CA ALA A 140 6.56 2.78 -5.68
C ALA A 140 7.38 1.86 -4.77
N VAL A 141 8.22 2.36 -3.86
CA VAL A 141 8.90 1.54 -2.85
C VAL A 141 8.36 1.87 -1.47
N SER A 142 7.05 1.70 -1.30
CA SER A 142 6.48 1.69 0.03
C SER A 142 6.32 0.24 0.47
N GLU A 143 7.21 -0.21 1.35
CA GLU A 143 6.97 -1.40 2.20
C GLU A 143 5.54 -1.37 2.78
N SER A 144 5.04 -0.16 3.06
CA SER A 144 3.68 0.09 3.52
C SER A 144 2.58 -0.58 2.68
N LEU A 145 2.72 -0.70 1.35
CA LEU A 145 1.68 -1.32 0.51
C LEU A 145 1.54 -2.81 0.81
N LEU A 146 2.66 -3.51 0.88
CA LEU A 146 2.69 -4.92 1.23
C LEU A 146 2.28 -5.11 2.70
N THR A 147 2.80 -4.28 3.61
CA THR A 147 2.45 -4.29 5.04
C THR A 147 0.95 -4.13 5.26
N TYR A 148 0.29 -3.18 4.60
CA TYR A 148 -1.16 -2.98 4.74
C TYR A 148 -1.96 -4.16 4.20
N ALA A 149 -1.54 -4.73 3.07
CA ALA A 149 -2.19 -5.91 2.50
C ALA A 149 -2.05 -7.14 3.41
N LEU A 150 -0.87 -7.33 4.01
CA LEU A 150 -0.59 -8.39 4.98
C LEU A 150 -1.42 -8.22 6.26
N VAL A 151 -1.50 -7.00 6.80
CA VAL A 151 -2.36 -6.70 7.96
C VAL A 151 -3.82 -6.98 7.64
N ALA A 152 -4.31 -6.54 6.49
CA ALA A 152 -5.68 -6.81 6.07
C ALA A 152 -5.93 -8.32 5.95
N LEU A 153 -5.00 -9.07 5.37
CA LEU A 153 -5.12 -10.52 5.27
C LEU A 153 -5.17 -11.17 6.65
N ALA A 154 -4.25 -10.83 7.55
CA ALA A 154 -4.23 -11.33 8.93
C ALA A 154 -5.53 -10.98 9.68
N ALA A 155 -5.97 -9.73 9.62
CA ALA A 155 -7.23 -9.30 10.21
C ALA A 155 -8.43 -10.07 9.64
N SER A 156 -8.47 -10.30 8.33
CA SER A 156 -9.55 -11.07 7.69
C SER A 156 -9.58 -12.53 8.15
N MET A 157 -8.43 -13.12 8.49
CA MET A 157 -8.34 -14.47 9.04
C MET A 157 -8.90 -14.52 10.46
N ILE A 158 -8.53 -13.54 11.29
CA ILE A 158 -8.99 -13.44 12.69
C ILE A 158 -10.50 -13.15 12.75
N LEU A 159 -11.00 -12.24 11.92
CA LEU A 159 -12.37 -11.74 12.02
C LEU A 159 -13.44 -12.65 11.40
N ARG A 160 -13.08 -13.52 10.45
CA ARG A 160 -14.05 -14.43 9.80
C ARG A 160 -14.39 -15.63 10.67
N ASP A 161 -13.37 -16.20 11.31
CA ASP A 161 -13.44 -17.56 11.81
C ASP A 161 -13.38 -17.56 13.35
N VAL A 162 -14.54 -17.79 13.98
CA VAL A 162 -14.66 -17.82 15.46
C VAL A 162 -13.92 -19.03 16.05
N GLU A 163 -13.80 -20.11 15.27
CA GLU A 163 -13.14 -21.33 15.74
C GLU A 163 -11.60 -21.27 15.58
N PRO A 164 -10.85 -21.57 16.66
CA PRO A 164 -9.40 -21.63 16.66
C PRO A 164 -8.86 -22.73 15.71
N ASN A 165 -8.03 -22.33 14.75
CA ASN A 165 -7.36 -23.25 13.83
C ASN A 165 -5.83 -23.05 13.90
N PRO A 166 -5.04 -24.06 14.30
CA PRO A 166 -3.58 -23.95 14.42
C PRO A 166 -2.88 -23.52 13.13
N ARG A 167 -3.35 -23.96 11.95
CA ARG A 167 -2.76 -23.56 10.67
C ARG A 167 -2.92 -22.06 10.42
N ARG A 168 -4.06 -21.49 10.83
CA ARG A 168 -4.30 -20.04 10.74
C ARG A 168 -3.50 -19.28 11.77
N ALA A 169 -3.37 -19.80 12.99
CA ALA A 169 -2.52 -19.21 14.02
C ALA A 169 -1.07 -19.08 13.51
N TRP A 170 -0.54 -20.14 12.90
CA TRP A 170 0.77 -20.11 12.25
C TRP A 170 0.83 -19.12 11.10
N ALA A 171 -0.15 -19.11 10.18
CA ALA A 171 -0.18 -18.15 9.09
C ALA A 171 -0.17 -16.69 9.58
N VAL A 172 -1.01 -16.37 10.58
CA VAL A 172 -1.06 -15.04 11.19
C VAL A 172 0.23 -14.71 11.93
N ALA A 173 0.83 -15.66 12.66
CA ALA A 173 2.12 -15.46 13.32
C ALA A 173 3.24 -15.19 12.31
N THR A 174 3.31 -15.94 11.21
CA THR A 174 4.27 -15.71 10.12
C THR A 174 4.07 -14.34 9.48
N ILE A 175 2.82 -13.94 9.22
CA ILE A 175 2.52 -12.59 8.73
C ILE A 175 2.99 -11.54 9.74
N SER A 176 2.67 -11.70 11.02
CA SER A 176 3.11 -10.79 12.07
C SER A 176 4.63 -10.69 12.14
N MET A 177 5.37 -11.79 12.02
CA MET A 177 6.83 -11.78 11.97
C MET A 177 7.36 -11.00 10.77
N ALA A 178 6.79 -11.22 9.58
CA ALA A 178 7.14 -10.45 8.39
C ALA A 178 6.83 -8.95 8.57
N LEU A 179 5.79 -8.62 9.37
CA LEU A 179 5.45 -7.24 9.69
C LEU A 179 6.41 -6.61 10.70
N VAL A 180 6.94 -7.32 11.70
CA VAL A 180 7.77 -6.73 12.78
C VAL A 180 8.95 -5.90 12.24
N ALA A 181 9.55 -6.32 11.13
CA ALA A 181 10.72 -5.66 10.52
C ALA A 181 10.38 -4.82 9.27
N SER A 182 9.12 -4.36 9.13
CA SER A 182 8.64 -3.81 7.85
C SER A 182 8.45 -2.29 7.77
N TYR A 183 7.90 -1.55 8.76
CA TYR A 183 7.62 -0.11 8.57
C TYR A 183 7.26 0.62 9.88
N GLU A 184 7.26 1.97 9.94
CA GLU A 184 6.89 2.71 11.18
C GLU A 184 5.47 2.39 11.70
N VAL A 185 4.57 1.98 10.82
CA VAL A 185 3.20 1.58 11.18
C VAL A 185 3.14 0.29 12.03
N THR A 186 4.22 -0.49 12.08
CA THR A 186 4.30 -1.71 12.89
C THR A 186 4.27 -1.40 14.38
N LEU A 187 4.66 -0.18 14.79
CA LEU A 187 4.52 0.33 16.15
C LEU A 187 3.06 0.30 16.64
N LEU A 188 2.09 0.43 15.73
CA LEU A 188 0.66 0.40 16.04
C LEU A 188 0.00 -0.91 15.64
N LEU A 189 0.30 -1.43 14.44
CA LEU A 189 -0.42 -2.59 13.89
C LEU A 189 0.07 -3.94 14.44
N ALA A 190 1.36 -4.11 14.72
CA ALA A 190 1.87 -5.38 15.24
C ALA A 190 1.38 -5.70 16.67
N PRO A 191 1.41 -4.76 17.65
CA PRO A 191 0.86 -5.02 18.98
C PRO A 191 -0.64 -5.30 18.92
N LEU A 192 -1.37 -4.57 18.07
CA LEU A 192 -2.80 -4.71 17.87
C LEU A 192 -3.18 -6.08 17.28
N LEU A 193 -2.43 -6.58 16.29
CA LEU A 193 -2.59 -7.94 15.80
C LEU A 193 -2.27 -8.98 16.90
N GLY A 194 -1.23 -8.74 17.69
CA GLY A 194 -0.90 -9.56 18.87
C GLY A 194 -2.06 -9.65 19.87
N LEU A 195 -2.66 -8.51 20.23
CA LEU A 195 -3.83 -8.46 21.11
C LEU A 195 -5.02 -9.22 20.53
N PHE A 196 -5.23 -9.19 19.22
CA PHE A 196 -6.32 -9.93 18.60
C PHE A 196 -6.06 -11.44 18.55
N ILE A 197 -4.81 -11.86 18.35
CA ILE A 197 -4.43 -13.27 18.47
C ILE A 197 -4.71 -13.75 19.90
N LEU A 198 -4.36 -12.96 20.92
CA LEU A 198 -4.66 -13.28 22.31
C LEU A 198 -6.15 -13.39 22.58
N GLY A 199 -6.94 -12.43 22.12
CA GLY A 199 -8.39 -12.45 22.34
C GLY A 199 -9.08 -13.62 21.65
N TRP A 200 -8.64 -13.94 20.43
CA TRP A 200 -9.10 -15.10 19.69
C TRP A 200 -8.74 -16.40 20.43
N TRP A 201 -7.52 -16.46 20.98
CA TRP A 201 -7.03 -17.58 21.76
C TRP A 201 -7.71 -17.74 23.13
N TRP A 202 -8.06 -16.64 23.80
CA TRP A 202 -8.84 -16.68 25.05
C TRP A 202 -10.20 -17.32 24.80
N ARG A 203 -10.91 -16.89 23.75
CA ARG A 203 -12.27 -17.41 23.44
C ARG A 203 -12.28 -18.85 22.97
N ALA A 204 -11.17 -19.33 22.43
CA ALA A 204 -10.98 -20.71 22.01
C ALA A 204 -11.08 -21.75 23.14
N GLY A 205 -10.95 -21.33 24.41
CA GLY A 205 -10.81 -22.23 25.55
C GLY A 205 -9.42 -22.88 25.54
N ALA A 206 -8.50 -22.36 26.35
CA ALA A 206 -7.07 -22.69 26.37
C ALA A 206 -6.71 -24.16 26.77
N THR A 207 -7.66 -25.10 26.73
CA THR A 207 -7.51 -26.47 27.24
C THR A 207 -7.09 -27.50 26.18
N ARG A 208 -6.99 -27.14 24.89
CA ARG A 208 -6.46 -28.04 23.85
C ARG A 208 -4.93 -27.89 23.74
N THR A 209 -4.20 -28.94 24.08
CA THR A 209 -2.71 -29.00 24.22
C THR A 209 -1.89 -28.43 23.04
N GLY A 210 -2.38 -28.48 21.80
CA GLY A 210 -1.69 -27.85 20.65
C GLY A 210 -1.80 -26.32 20.58
N LEU A 211 -2.79 -25.74 21.25
CA LEU A 211 -3.00 -24.30 21.38
C LEU A 211 -2.18 -23.72 22.56
N ALA A 212 -1.81 -24.54 23.55
CA ALA A 212 -1.06 -24.14 24.75
C ALA A 212 0.35 -23.57 24.46
N VAL A 213 0.98 -24.00 23.35
CA VAL A 213 2.35 -23.58 22.98
C VAL A 213 2.37 -22.47 21.93
N THR A 214 1.39 -22.47 21.02
CA THR A 214 1.35 -21.57 19.86
C THR A 214 0.87 -20.16 20.20
N GLY A 215 -0.07 -20.02 21.14
CA GLY A 215 -0.55 -18.72 21.64
C GLY A 215 0.54 -17.91 22.35
N PRO A 216 1.26 -18.49 23.33
CA PRO A 216 2.38 -17.82 24.01
C PRO A 216 3.54 -17.49 23.08
N LEU A 217 3.83 -18.33 22.07
CA LEU A 217 4.87 -18.05 21.09
C LEU A 217 4.48 -16.88 20.18
N ALA A 218 3.25 -16.84 19.67
CA ALA A 218 2.75 -15.71 18.87
C ALA A 218 2.71 -14.41 19.69
N LEU A 219 2.34 -14.50 20.98
CA LEU A 219 2.40 -13.39 21.93
C LEU A 219 3.84 -12.92 22.16
N ALA A 220 4.76 -13.84 22.42
CA ALA A 220 6.17 -13.53 22.64
C ALA A 220 6.77 -12.85 21.41
N LEU A 221 6.43 -13.31 20.20
CA LEU A 221 6.87 -12.69 18.95
C LEU A 221 6.27 -11.29 18.75
N ALA A 222 4.98 -11.09 19.05
CA ALA A 222 4.36 -9.78 18.98
C ALA A 222 4.90 -8.80 20.04
N ALA A 223 5.14 -9.29 21.25
CA ALA A 223 5.71 -8.52 22.35
C ALA A 223 7.18 -8.18 22.08
N LEU A 224 7.98 -9.12 21.56
CA LEU A 224 9.35 -8.87 21.11
C LEU A 224 9.38 -7.81 20.02
N GLY A 225 8.56 -7.96 18.98
CA GLY A 225 8.49 -6.97 17.90
C GLY A 225 8.08 -5.58 18.38
N THR A 226 7.08 -5.51 19.28
CA THR A 226 6.64 -4.25 19.90
C THR A 226 7.75 -3.63 20.76
N SER A 227 8.43 -4.44 21.56
CA SER A 227 9.50 -3.99 22.47
C SER A 227 10.72 -3.51 21.71
N THR A 228 11.12 -4.20 20.65
CA THR A 228 12.20 -3.79 19.75
C THR A 228 11.86 -2.46 19.06
N ALA A 229 10.63 -2.29 18.61
CA ALA A 229 10.18 -1.06 17.98
C ALA A 229 10.10 0.12 18.98
N LEU A 230 9.61 -0.11 20.21
CA LEU A 230 9.56 0.90 21.26
C LEU A 230 10.95 1.32 21.74
N ALA A 231 11.84 0.34 21.95
CA ALA A 231 13.25 0.58 22.28
C ALA A 231 13.93 1.41 21.19
N TYR A 232 13.67 1.14 19.91
CA TYR A 232 14.20 1.92 18.80
C TYR A 232 13.73 3.39 18.81
N VAL A 233 12.43 3.65 18.98
CA VAL A 233 11.90 5.03 19.08
C VAL A 233 12.53 5.77 20.26
N THR A 234 12.67 5.08 21.38
CA THR A 234 13.20 5.67 22.62
C THR A 234 14.71 5.93 22.50
N ILE A 235 15.49 4.99 21.97
CA ILE A 235 16.94 5.14 21.75
C ILE A 235 17.21 6.23 20.70
N ARG A 236 16.44 6.28 19.60
CA ARG A 236 16.64 7.29 18.55
C ARG A 236 16.27 8.70 19.01
N SER A 237 15.17 8.86 19.75
CA SER A 237 14.79 10.16 20.32
C SER A 237 15.83 10.71 21.31
N HIS A 238 16.70 9.86 21.85
CA HIS A 238 17.81 10.24 22.72
C HIS A 238 19.16 10.34 22.00
N ALA A 239 19.39 9.58 20.92
CA ALA A 239 20.66 9.51 20.20
C ALA A 239 20.82 10.57 19.10
N GLU A 240 19.73 10.98 18.46
CA GLU A 240 19.70 12.10 17.52
C GLU A 240 18.90 13.22 18.20
N SER A 241 19.54 14.33 18.56
CA SER A 241 18.84 15.60 18.82
C SER A 241 17.89 15.81 17.65
N ALA A 242 16.60 15.51 17.88
CA ALA A 242 15.62 15.24 16.83
C ALA A 242 15.78 16.21 15.66
N GLY A 243 16.45 15.74 14.61
CA GLY A 243 16.68 16.55 13.43
C GLY A 243 15.34 17.02 12.87
N PRO A 244 15.32 18.06 12.03
CA PRO A 244 14.10 18.58 11.44
C PRO A 244 13.23 17.50 10.80
N THR A 245 13.78 16.35 10.38
CA THR A 245 13.08 15.15 9.90
C THR A 245 12.09 14.51 10.90
N THR A 246 12.35 14.52 12.21
CA THR A 246 11.42 13.98 13.22
C THR A 246 10.32 14.97 13.56
N ALA A 247 10.64 16.28 13.64
CA ALA A 247 9.64 17.35 13.76
C ALA A 247 8.76 17.49 12.50
N LEU A 248 9.33 17.21 11.33
CA LEU A 248 8.63 17.08 10.05
C LEU A 248 7.49 16.06 10.16
N SER A 249 7.67 14.95 10.89
CA SER A 249 6.67 13.87 10.95
C SER A 249 5.35 14.29 11.62
N LEU A 250 5.39 15.15 12.65
CA LEU A 250 4.19 15.65 13.34
C LEU A 250 3.55 16.83 12.59
N HIS A 251 4.38 17.73 12.03
CA HIS A 251 3.91 18.82 11.17
C HIS A 251 3.24 18.29 9.89
N PHE A 252 3.79 17.23 9.28
CA PHE A 252 3.19 16.55 8.13
C PHE A 252 1.93 15.75 8.46
N LEU A 253 1.79 15.30 9.72
CA LEU A 253 0.56 14.72 10.28
C LEU A 253 -0.59 15.73 10.39
N LEU A 254 -0.28 17.03 10.34
CA LEU A 254 -1.25 18.12 10.36
C LEU A 254 -1.41 18.77 8.98
N ALA A 255 -0.42 18.67 8.09
CA ALA A 255 -0.41 19.32 6.77
C ALA A 255 -1.06 18.52 5.62
N GLY A 256 -1.22 17.18 5.74
CA GLY A 256 -1.80 16.30 4.70
C GLY A 256 -3.34 16.39 4.52
N GLY A 257 -3.94 17.53 4.86
CA GLY A 257 -5.17 17.66 5.65
C GLY A 257 -6.55 17.32 5.07
N HIS A 258 -6.71 16.80 3.84
CA HIS A 258 -8.07 16.63 3.26
C HIS A 258 -8.40 15.22 2.76
N ALA A 259 -7.59 14.62 1.87
CA ALA A 259 -7.83 13.26 1.33
C ALA A 259 -7.90 12.19 2.41
N VAL A 260 -6.99 12.33 3.36
CA VAL A 260 -6.85 11.47 4.52
C VAL A 260 -7.98 11.67 5.51
N LEU A 261 -8.36 12.93 5.75
CA LEU A 261 -9.45 13.26 6.65
C LEU A 261 -10.74 12.62 6.14
N VAL A 262 -10.98 12.70 4.83
CA VAL A 262 -12.08 11.99 4.15
C VAL A 262 -12.01 10.50 4.36
N ALA A 263 -10.88 9.88 4.05
CA ALA A 263 -10.67 8.44 4.20
C ALA A 263 -10.94 7.98 5.65
N THR A 264 -10.43 8.73 6.62
CA THR A 264 -10.63 8.50 8.06
C THR A 264 -12.10 8.62 8.41
N LEU A 265 -12.78 9.67 7.96
CA LEU A 265 -14.20 9.90 8.21
C LEU A 265 -15.06 8.78 7.61
N VAL A 266 -14.76 8.29 6.41
CA VAL A 266 -15.47 7.16 5.80
C VAL A 266 -15.28 5.88 6.61
N VAL A 267 -14.06 5.57 7.03
CA VAL A 267 -13.76 4.34 7.80
C VAL A 267 -14.38 4.42 9.20
N VAL A 268 -14.27 5.55 9.89
CA VAL A 268 -14.92 5.79 11.18
C VAL A 268 -16.43 5.72 11.02
N ALA A 269 -17.00 6.31 9.97
CA ALA A 269 -18.44 6.25 9.72
C ALA A 269 -18.92 4.83 9.45
N LEU A 270 -18.19 4.04 8.65
CA LEU A 270 -18.51 2.64 8.40
C LEU A 270 -18.38 1.81 9.68
N ALA A 271 -17.32 2.01 10.47
CA ALA A 271 -17.14 1.34 11.75
C ALA A 271 -18.25 1.71 12.74
N ALA A 272 -18.53 3.00 12.94
CA ALA A 272 -19.63 3.50 13.76
C ALA A 272 -20.99 2.99 13.26
N SER A 273 -21.18 2.84 11.95
CA SER A 273 -22.41 2.29 11.36
C SER A 273 -22.70 0.85 11.80
N THR A 274 -21.68 0.10 12.25
CA THR A 274 -21.86 -1.24 12.82
C THR A 274 -22.40 -1.20 14.26
N TYR A 275 -22.25 -0.06 14.95
CA TYR A 275 -22.73 0.18 16.32
C TYR A 275 -24.06 0.93 16.36
N LEU A 276 -24.41 1.63 15.29
CA LEU A 276 -25.60 2.47 15.20
C LEU A 276 -26.74 1.74 14.47
N SER A 277 -27.97 1.93 14.96
CA SER A 277 -29.20 1.46 14.31
C SER A 277 -30.04 2.64 13.80
N GLY A 278 -30.91 2.38 12.81
CA GLY A 278 -31.88 3.34 12.30
C GLY A 278 -31.25 4.64 11.77
N ARG A 279 -31.88 5.78 12.06
CA ARG A 279 -31.54 7.11 11.52
C ARG A 279 -30.10 7.59 11.78
N TRP A 280 -29.50 7.18 12.90
CA TRP A 280 -28.15 7.61 13.27
C TRP A 280 -27.08 6.96 12.41
N ARG A 281 -27.31 5.72 11.97
CA ARG A 281 -26.48 5.03 10.99
C ARG A 281 -26.44 5.81 9.67
N PHE A 282 -27.60 6.29 9.22
CA PHE A 282 -27.71 7.08 7.99
C PHE A 282 -27.08 8.45 8.11
N ALA A 283 -27.28 9.15 9.23
CA ALA A 283 -26.66 10.45 9.47
C ALA A 283 -25.13 10.35 9.38
N VAL A 284 -24.53 9.35 10.02
CA VAL A 284 -23.08 9.14 10.00
C VAL A 284 -22.56 8.79 8.59
N LEU A 285 -23.25 7.92 7.86
CA LEU A 285 -22.89 7.59 6.48
C LEU A 285 -23.08 8.77 5.52
N ALA A 286 -24.12 9.59 5.72
CA ALA A 286 -24.39 10.79 4.93
C ALA A 286 -23.35 11.88 5.19
N VAL A 287 -22.95 12.09 6.45
CA VAL A 287 -21.86 13.02 6.80
C VAL A 287 -20.54 12.57 6.20
N ALA A 288 -20.23 11.27 6.22
CA ALA A 288 -19.05 10.75 5.54
C ALA A 288 -19.12 10.93 4.02
N ALA A 289 -20.28 10.68 3.41
CA ALA A 289 -20.49 10.94 1.98
C ALA A 289 -20.31 12.42 1.63
N LEU A 290 -20.84 13.33 2.46
CA LEU A 290 -20.69 14.75 2.28
C LEU A 290 -19.24 15.20 2.49
N ALA A 291 -18.54 14.65 3.48
CA ALA A 291 -17.12 14.92 3.69
C ALA A 291 -16.28 14.46 2.48
N VAL A 292 -16.57 13.28 1.93
CA VAL A 292 -15.98 12.82 0.66
C VAL A 292 -16.20 13.87 -0.42
N LEU A 293 -17.44 14.33 -0.63
CA LEU A 293 -17.79 15.29 -1.67
C LEU A 293 -17.15 16.68 -1.48
N VAL A 294 -17.08 17.18 -0.26
CA VAL A 294 -16.63 18.55 0.05
C VAL A 294 -15.11 18.69 0.05
N LEU A 295 -14.40 17.62 0.40
CA LEU A 295 -12.95 17.67 0.58
C LEU A 295 -12.18 17.11 -0.63
N LEU A 296 -12.89 16.56 -1.63
CA LEU A 296 -12.35 16.04 -2.89
C LEU A 296 -11.64 17.12 -3.70
N ASP A 297 -10.31 17.03 -3.74
CA ASP A 297 -9.51 17.63 -4.79
C ASP A 297 -8.67 16.54 -5.50
N PRO A 298 -9.22 15.94 -6.57
CA PRO A 298 -8.56 14.89 -7.34
C PRO A 298 -7.16 15.29 -7.85
N HIS A 299 -6.93 16.59 -8.06
CA HIS A 299 -5.66 17.08 -8.57
C HIS A 299 -4.53 16.98 -7.53
N HIS A 300 -4.88 17.04 -6.24
CA HIS A 300 -3.92 17.01 -5.14
C HIS A 300 -3.80 15.63 -4.48
N TRP A 301 -4.85 14.81 -4.49
CA TRP A 301 -4.90 13.58 -3.69
C TRP A 301 -4.01 12.43 -4.18
N ALA A 302 -3.78 12.36 -5.49
CA ALA A 302 -2.92 11.37 -6.12
C ALA A 302 -1.62 12.00 -6.66
N ALA A 303 -1.30 13.22 -6.20
CA ALA A 303 -0.01 13.80 -6.46
C ALA A 303 1.06 12.90 -5.81
N PRO A 304 2.10 12.49 -6.55
CA PRO A 304 3.10 11.53 -6.06
C PRO A 304 3.80 11.93 -4.74
N ASN A 305 3.97 13.24 -4.49
CA ASN A 305 4.46 13.77 -3.21
C ASN A 305 3.46 13.64 -2.06
N VAL A 306 2.15 13.67 -2.35
CA VAL A 306 1.07 13.48 -1.36
C VAL A 306 0.94 12.02 -0.93
N ALA A 307 1.31 11.06 -1.78
CA ALA A 307 1.34 9.64 -1.44
C ALA A 307 2.26 9.34 -0.24
N TYR A 308 3.39 10.08 -0.13
CA TYR A 308 4.31 9.99 1.00
C TYR A 308 3.62 10.37 2.33
N TYR A 309 2.73 11.36 2.31
CA TYR A 309 1.97 11.76 3.49
C TYR A 309 0.83 10.78 3.75
N ALA A 310 0.09 10.38 2.72
CA ALA A 310 -1.06 9.51 2.81
C ALA A 310 -0.74 8.18 3.52
N ARG A 311 0.47 7.62 3.35
CA ARG A 311 0.86 6.33 3.95
C ARG A 311 0.65 6.29 5.47
N VAL A 312 1.16 7.27 6.24
CA VAL A 312 1.09 7.24 7.72
C VAL A 312 -0.37 7.20 8.16
N TYR A 313 -1.21 8.00 7.52
CA TYR A 313 -2.61 8.06 7.87
C TYR A 313 -3.40 6.84 7.43
N VAL A 314 -3.09 6.23 6.28
CA VAL A 314 -3.66 4.94 5.89
C VAL A 314 -3.38 3.91 7.00
N GLY A 315 -2.16 3.90 7.55
CA GLY A 315 -1.81 3.08 8.71
C GLY A 315 -2.67 3.36 9.94
N VAL A 316 -2.88 4.64 10.29
CA VAL A 316 -3.74 5.05 11.42
C VAL A 316 -5.20 4.65 11.18
N VAL A 317 -5.71 4.82 9.96
CA VAL A 317 -7.08 4.46 9.58
C VAL A 317 -7.30 2.96 9.65
N LEU A 318 -6.34 2.17 9.16
CA LEU A 318 -6.34 0.72 9.28
C LEU A 318 -6.33 0.30 10.76
N ALA A 319 -5.44 0.87 11.57
CA ALA A 319 -5.33 0.56 12.99
C ALA A 319 -6.61 0.93 13.75
N GLY A 320 -7.07 2.17 13.62
CA GLY A 320 -8.26 2.69 14.28
C GLY A 320 -9.52 1.94 13.86
N GLY A 321 -9.70 1.69 12.56
CA GLY A 321 -10.83 0.91 12.09
C GLY A 321 -10.80 -0.53 12.62
N LEU A 322 -9.63 -1.17 12.66
CA LEU A 322 -9.48 -2.49 13.27
C LEU A 322 -9.78 -2.46 14.78
N LEU A 323 -9.32 -1.46 15.53
CA LEU A 323 -9.67 -1.28 16.95
C LEU A 323 -11.16 -1.04 17.16
N LEU A 324 -11.84 -0.39 16.23
CA LEU A 324 -13.28 -0.17 16.34
C LEU A 324 -14.07 -1.44 16.03
N VAL A 325 -13.61 -2.27 15.10
CA VAL A 325 -14.37 -3.45 14.65
C VAL A 325 -14.00 -4.69 15.45
N ALA A 326 -12.70 -4.97 15.61
CA ALA A 326 -12.22 -6.26 16.08
C ALA A 326 -12.60 -6.59 17.54
N PRO A 327 -12.60 -5.67 18.53
CA PRO A 327 -12.91 -6.07 19.90
C PRO A 327 -14.28 -6.70 20.08
N ARG A 328 -15.26 -6.28 19.28
CA ARG A 328 -16.60 -6.87 19.27
C ARG A 328 -16.61 -8.31 18.76
N PHE A 329 -15.85 -8.60 17.70
CA PHE A 329 -15.81 -9.93 17.12
C PHE A 329 -14.87 -10.86 17.87
N VAL A 330 -13.73 -10.33 18.31
CA VAL A 330 -12.66 -11.05 18.98
C VAL A 330 -12.95 -11.24 20.46
N PHE A 331 -13.46 -10.24 21.19
CA PHE A 331 -13.74 -10.36 22.64
C PHE A 331 -15.24 -10.47 22.96
N GLY A 332 -16.13 -10.28 21.98
CA GLY A 332 -17.58 -10.33 22.21
C GLY A 332 -18.13 -9.07 22.86
N TRP A 333 -17.38 -7.96 22.82
CA TRP A 333 -17.77 -6.70 23.44
C TRP A 333 -18.88 -5.99 22.64
N GLY A 334 -19.97 -5.64 23.32
CA GLY A 334 -21.07 -4.88 22.74
C GLY A 334 -22.20 -5.74 22.14
N PRO A 335 -23.30 -5.10 21.70
CA PRO A 335 -24.48 -5.80 21.20
C PRO A 335 -24.12 -6.67 19.99
N ARG A 336 -24.81 -7.79 19.73
CA ARG A 336 -24.62 -8.51 18.46
C ARG A 336 -25.10 -7.63 17.31
N PRO A 337 -24.40 -7.59 16.15
CA PRO A 337 -24.91 -6.88 14.99
C PRO A 337 -26.30 -7.44 14.73
N SER A 338 -27.33 -6.59 14.75
CA SER A 338 -28.61 -7.05 14.24
C SER A 338 -28.34 -7.51 12.82
N ALA A 339 -28.91 -8.64 12.40
CA ALA A 339 -28.96 -9.09 11.01
C ALA A 339 -29.84 -8.12 10.18
N ALA A 340 -29.59 -6.82 10.32
CA ALA A 340 -30.25 -5.79 9.58
C ALA A 340 -29.92 -6.03 8.11
N PRO A 341 -30.93 -5.92 7.23
CA PRO A 341 -30.76 -6.14 5.81
C PRO A 341 -29.59 -5.31 5.29
N GLU A 342 -28.82 -5.89 4.37
CA GLU A 342 -27.74 -5.17 3.71
C GLU A 342 -28.31 -3.97 2.94
N PHE A 343 -28.26 -2.79 3.55
CA PHE A 343 -28.77 -1.58 2.93
C PHE A 343 -27.90 -1.13 1.75
N VAL A 344 -28.53 -0.44 0.80
CA VAL A 344 -27.91 0.08 -0.42
C VAL A 344 -26.89 1.19 -0.15
N ALA A 345 -27.05 1.96 0.95
CA ALA A 345 -26.26 3.16 1.22
C ALA A 345 -24.73 2.93 1.37
N PRO A 346 -24.23 1.96 2.17
CA PRO A 346 -22.80 1.64 2.21
C PRO A 346 -22.24 1.24 0.85
N ARG A 347 -23.02 0.52 0.02
CA ARG A 347 -22.58 0.08 -1.31
C ARG A 347 -22.38 1.26 -2.24
N LEU A 348 -23.33 2.21 -2.25
CA LEU A 348 -23.24 3.42 -3.06
C LEU A 348 -22.05 4.29 -2.63
N LEU A 349 -21.86 4.48 -1.31
CA LEU A 349 -20.74 5.26 -0.77
C LEU A 349 -19.39 4.66 -1.17
N VAL A 350 -19.19 3.36 -0.93
CA VAL A 350 -17.95 2.66 -1.28
C VAL A 350 -17.71 2.68 -2.79
N SER A 351 -18.76 2.60 -3.59
CA SER A 351 -18.64 2.59 -5.05
C SER A 351 -18.35 3.97 -5.63
N ALA A 352 -18.95 5.02 -5.06
CA ALA A 352 -18.58 6.39 -5.39
C ALA A 352 -17.10 6.65 -5.06
N LEU A 353 -16.66 6.24 -3.85
CA LEU A 353 -15.25 6.32 -3.45
C LEU A 353 -14.35 5.51 -4.39
N ALA A 354 -14.78 4.32 -4.79
CA ALA A 354 -14.04 3.46 -5.72
C ALA A 354 -13.82 4.15 -7.07
N ILE A 355 -14.87 4.69 -7.68
CA ILE A 355 -14.79 5.40 -8.96
C ILE A 355 -13.83 6.58 -8.84
N LEU A 356 -14.01 7.43 -7.83
CA LEU A 356 -13.23 8.65 -7.64
C LEU A 356 -11.74 8.38 -7.47
N LEU A 357 -11.37 7.46 -6.57
CA LEU A 357 -9.98 7.15 -6.29
C LEU A 357 -9.32 6.38 -7.45
N THR A 358 -10.06 5.49 -8.11
CA THR A 358 -9.53 4.73 -9.25
C THR A 358 -9.27 5.63 -10.46
N VAL A 359 -10.20 6.52 -10.80
CA VAL A 359 -10.03 7.49 -11.89
C VAL A 359 -8.86 8.43 -11.60
N SER A 360 -8.76 8.93 -10.35
CA SER A 360 -7.66 9.80 -9.94
C SER A 360 -6.30 9.09 -10.01
N PHE A 361 -6.25 7.83 -9.58
CA PHE A 361 -5.04 7.00 -9.67
C PHE A 361 -4.63 6.78 -11.12
N ALA A 362 -5.58 6.35 -11.98
CA ALA A 362 -5.33 6.09 -13.39
C ALA A 362 -4.83 7.35 -14.14
N ALA A 363 -5.45 8.50 -13.90
CA ALA A 363 -5.04 9.78 -14.50
C ALA A 363 -3.60 10.18 -14.08
N ASN A 364 -3.23 9.97 -12.81
CA ASN A 364 -1.85 10.24 -12.38
C ASN A 364 -0.85 9.22 -12.92
N ALA A 365 -1.24 7.95 -13.04
CA ALA A 365 -0.41 6.91 -13.65
C ALA A 365 -0.14 7.21 -15.13
N GLU A 366 -1.14 7.71 -15.85
CA GLU A 366 -0.97 8.20 -17.22
C GLU A 366 -0.03 9.41 -17.28
N GLY A 367 -0.23 10.41 -16.41
CA GLY A 367 0.65 11.58 -16.30
C GLY A 367 2.11 11.20 -16.02
N PHE A 368 2.33 10.23 -15.13
CA PHE A 368 3.65 9.68 -14.85
C PHE A 368 4.22 8.89 -16.04
N GLY A 369 3.39 8.15 -16.77
CA GLY A 369 3.79 7.50 -18.01
C GLY A 369 4.24 8.50 -19.07
N ALA A 370 3.57 9.65 -19.19
CA ALA A 370 3.98 10.74 -20.08
C ALA A 370 5.31 11.36 -19.64
N TRP A 371 5.51 11.55 -18.33
CA TRP A 371 6.79 11.98 -17.75
C TRP A 371 7.93 11.03 -18.12
N ASN A 372 7.75 9.71 -17.89
CA ASN A 372 8.76 8.70 -18.20
C ASN A 372 9.13 8.69 -19.69
N LYS A 373 8.14 8.80 -20.58
CA LYS A 373 8.40 8.91 -22.03
C LYS A 373 9.18 10.18 -22.38
N SER A 374 8.91 11.29 -21.71
CA SER A 374 9.63 12.55 -21.90
C SER A 374 11.08 12.44 -21.42
N LEU A 375 11.31 11.89 -20.23
CA LEU A 375 12.65 11.67 -19.70
C LEU A 375 13.45 10.72 -20.60
N GLN A 376 12.85 9.59 -20.99
CA GLN A 376 13.47 8.65 -21.90
C GLN A 376 13.87 9.30 -23.24
N ARG A 377 13.02 10.18 -23.78
CA ARG A 377 13.35 10.94 -25.00
C ARG A 377 14.56 11.84 -24.78
N ILE A 378 14.63 12.56 -23.66
CA ILE A 378 15.78 13.43 -23.32
C ILE A 378 17.05 12.58 -23.24
N VAL A 379 17.01 11.48 -22.47
CA VAL A 379 18.12 10.55 -22.29
C VAL A 379 18.63 10.00 -23.62
N THR A 380 17.72 9.52 -24.47
CA THR A 380 18.07 8.84 -25.72
C THR A 380 18.54 9.76 -26.85
N THR A 381 18.21 11.05 -26.79
CA THR A 381 18.57 12.04 -27.82
C THR A 381 19.80 12.89 -27.48
N HIS A 382 20.28 12.82 -26.25
CA HIS A 382 21.44 13.59 -25.77
C HIS A 382 22.57 12.66 -25.32
N HIS A 383 23.75 13.23 -25.10
CA HIS A 383 24.95 12.52 -24.68
C HIS A 383 25.60 13.18 -23.47
N GLY A 384 26.30 12.38 -22.66
CA GLY A 384 27.05 12.86 -21.50
C GLY A 384 26.18 13.18 -20.27
N VAL A 385 26.69 14.04 -19.39
CA VAL A 385 25.96 14.44 -18.18
C VAL A 385 25.15 15.69 -18.47
N LEU A 386 23.83 15.60 -18.30
CA LEU A 386 22.95 16.74 -18.40
C LEU A 386 22.76 17.38 -17.02
N PRO A 387 22.99 18.70 -16.89
CA PRO A 387 22.57 19.45 -15.70
C PRO A 387 21.06 19.38 -15.54
N PHE A 388 20.58 19.24 -14.30
CA PHE A 388 19.17 18.97 -14.00
C PHE A 388 18.19 19.99 -14.60
N PHE A 389 18.32 21.27 -14.22
CA PHE A 389 17.33 22.29 -14.59
C PHE A 389 17.41 22.72 -16.06
N SER A 390 18.62 22.80 -16.63
CA SER A 390 18.81 23.21 -18.03
C SER A 390 18.66 22.03 -19.01
N GLY A 391 18.93 20.80 -18.60
CA GLY A 391 18.73 19.60 -19.42
C GLY A 391 17.28 19.14 -19.53
N LEU A 392 16.44 19.48 -18.55
CA LEU A 392 15.02 19.12 -18.52
C LEU A 392 14.09 20.13 -19.24
N GLY A 393 14.53 21.37 -19.47
CA GLY A 393 13.77 22.38 -20.22
C GLY A 393 12.43 22.79 -19.57
N ARG A 394 11.38 23.08 -20.38
CA ARG A 394 10.00 23.43 -19.92
C ARG A 394 9.31 22.37 -19.04
N SER A 395 9.96 21.25 -18.79
CA SER A 395 9.41 20.15 -17.99
C SER A 395 9.47 20.40 -16.47
N VAL A 396 9.95 21.54 -15.97
CA VAL A 396 10.01 21.83 -14.51
C VAL A 396 8.67 21.66 -13.79
N GLN A 397 7.55 22.04 -14.42
CA GLN A 397 6.22 21.86 -13.83
C GLN A 397 5.77 20.38 -13.80
N GLN A 398 6.12 19.60 -14.84
CA GLN A 398 5.88 18.16 -14.84
C GLN A 398 6.79 17.46 -13.84
N PHE A 399 8.05 17.89 -13.76
CA PHE A 399 9.03 17.43 -12.81
C PHE A 399 8.57 17.68 -11.37
N SER A 400 8.07 18.88 -11.04
CA SER A 400 7.57 19.17 -9.68
C SER A 400 6.40 18.28 -9.26
N ARG A 401 5.73 17.65 -10.22
CA ARG A 401 4.59 16.75 -9.98
C ARG A 401 4.98 15.28 -10.03
N TYR A 402 5.82 14.87 -10.98
CA TYR A 402 6.07 13.47 -11.33
C TYR A 402 7.53 13.07 -11.21
N GLY A 403 8.44 14.02 -11.14
CA GLY A 403 9.86 13.76 -10.95
C GLY A 403 10.26 13.76 -9.47
N TRP A 404 11.40 13.14 -9.19
CA TRP A 404 12.00 13.15 -7.88
C TRP A 404 13.51 13.36 -8.02
N PHE A 405 14.02 14.46 -7.48
CA PHE A 405 15.32 14.99 -7.92
C PHE A 405 16.48 14.05 -7.64
N TRP A 406 16.45 13.35 -6.50
CA TRP A 406 17.55 12.47 -6.09
C TRP A 406 17.54 11.11 -6.81
N THR A 407 16.41 10.66 -7.37
CA THR A 407 16.33 9.37 -8.12
C THR A 407 16.29 9.52 -9.63
N THR A 408 16.29 10.76 -10.11
CA THR A 408 16.33 11.07 -11.54
C THR A 408 17.61 10.54 -12.21
N PRO A 409 18.80 10.56 -11.58
CA PRO A 409 19.99 9.93 -12.15
C PRO A 409 19.80 8.44 -12.42
N GLU A 410 19.34 7.66 -11.46
CA GLU A 410 19.09 6.22 -11.59
C GLU A 410 17.99 5.93 -12.61
N GLN A 411 16.92 6.73 -12.60
CA GLN A 411 15.88 6.61 -13.61
C GLN A 411 16.44 6.87 -15.01
N SER A 412 17.27 7.90 -15.18
CA SER A 412 17.89 8.21 -16.47
C SER A 412 18.81 7.09 -16.94
N LEU A 413 19.54 6.42 -16.03
CA LEU A 413 20.34 5.23 -16.34
C LEU A 413 19.50 4.03 -16.76
N LEU A 414 18.31 3.86 -16.16
CA LEU A 414 17.34 2.84 -16.56
C LEU A 414 16.65 3.16 -17.89
N ASP A 415 16.56 4.44 -18.28
CA ASP A 415 15.94 4.84 -19.55
C ASP A 415 16.91 4.79 -20.75
N GLN A 416 18.20 4.51 -20.52
CA GLN A 416 19.19 4.34 -21.59
C GLN A 416 18.91 3.09 -22.44
N THR A 417 19.09 3.22 -23.75
CA THR A 417 19.24 2.12 -24.71
C THR A 417 20.71 1.88 -25.08
N HIS A 418 21.58 2.87 -24.89
CA HIS A 418 23.01 2.76 -25.17
C HIS A 418 23.86 3.50 -24.13
N ARG A 419 25.07 3.00 -23.85
CA ARG A 419 25.97 3.56 -22.81
C ARG A 419 26.42 5.01 -23.01
N HIS A 420 26.37 5.52 -24.23
CA HIS A 420 26.82 6.87 -24.56
C HIS A 420 25.69 7.91 -24.46
N GLN A 421 24.47 7.47 -24.15
CA GLN A 421 23.32 8.35 -23.95
C GLN A 421 23.42 9.12 -22.64
N ALA A 422 22.58 10.15 -22.52
CA ALA A 422 22.67 11.09 -21.42
C ALA A 422 22.35 10.46 -20.05
N VAL A 423 22.91 11.07 -19.00
CA VAL A 423 22.53 10.86 -17.60
C VAL A 423 22.14 12.22 -17.04
N VAL A 424 20.95 12.31 -16.44
CA VAL A 424 20.47 13.56 -15.85
C VAL A 424 20.94 13.61 -14.40
N ASN A 425 21.76 14.60 -14.04
CA ASN A 425 22.37 14.68 -12.71
C ASN A 425 21.43 15.28 -11.64
N ASN A 426 21.78 15.16 -10.36
CA ASN A 426 21.04 15.79 -9.26
C ASN A 426 21.18 17.34 -9.34
N PRO A 427 20.15 18.13 -9.01
CA PRO A 427 20.28 19.58 -8.89
C PRO A 427 21.27 20.04 -7.82
N ASN A 428 21.57 19.23 -6.80
CA ASN A 428 22.56 19.54 -5.78
C ASN A 428 23.97 19.03 -6.19
N PRO A 429 24.95 19.91 -6.47
CA PRO A 429 26.27 19.50 -6.91
C PRO A 429 27.03 18.61 -5.91
N SER A 430 26.73 18.73 -4.61
CA SER A 430 27.35 17.89 -3.56
C SER A 430 26.78 16.47 -3.51
N GLU A 431 25.66 16.22 -4.20
CA GLU A 431 25.01 14.91 -4.34
C GLU A 431 25.11 14.40 -5.79
N ASN A 432 25.99 15.01 -6.59
CA ASN A 432 26.23 14.56 -7.94
C ASN A 432 26.70 13.11 -7.94
N PHE A 433 26.07 12.29 -8.77
CA PHE A 433 26.55 10.95 -9.01
C PHE A 433 27.90 11.02 -9.72
N GLU A 434 28.96 10.52 -9.09
CA GLU A 434 30.12 10.06 -9.85
C GLU A 434 29.63 8.97 -10.79
N ILE A 435 29.77 9.17 -12.10
CA ILE A 435 29.37 8.20 -13.13
C ILE A 435 30.24 6.95 -12.94
N THR A 436 29.82 6.05 -12.07
CA THR A 436 30.32 4.69 -12.02
C THR A 436 29.74 3.95 -13.22
N PRO A 437 30.40 2.88 -13.73
CA PRO A 437 29.94 2.19 -14.92
C PRO A 437 28.47 1.82 -14.77
N GLY A 438 27.63 2.28 -15.71
CA GLY A 438 26.18 2.09 -15.68
C GLY A 438 25.75 0.62 -15.67
N VAL A 439 24.44 0.39 -15.73
CA VAL A 439 23.86 -0.97 -15.77
C VAL A 439 24.57 -1.81 -16.86
N PRO A 440 24.94 -3.08 -16.58
CA PRO A 440 25.71 -3.90 -17.54
C PRO A 440 25.10 -3.90 -18.95
N SER A 441 25.94 -3.88 -19.99
CA SER A 441 25.46 -3.74 -21.39
C SER A 441 24.51 -4.85 -21.83
N SER A 442 24.56 -6.01 -21.17
CA SER A 442 23.62 -7.12 -21.36
C SER A 442 22.15 -6.73 -21.14
N TYR A 443 21.88 -5.70 -20.34
CA TYR A 443 20.52 -5.22 -20.06
C TYR A 443 20.00 -4.24 -21.13
N LEU A 444 20.89 -3.64 -21.92
CA LEU A 444 20.60 -2.52 -22.84
C LEU A 444 20.34 -2.96 -24.30
N SER A 445 20.03 -4.24 -24.54
CA SER A 445 19.92 -4.76 -25.91
C SER A 445 18.77 -4.10 -26.70
N PRO A 446 19.04 -3.49 -27.87
CA PRO A 446 18.02 -2.79 -28.68
C PRO A 446 17.04 -3.73 -29.41
N ARG A 447 17.18 -5.05 -29.31
CA ARG A 447 16.42 -6.02 -30.13
C ARG A 447 14.93 -6.20 -29.77
N TYR A 448 14.40 -5.50 -28.77
CA TYR A 448 13.05 -5.77 -28.26
C TYR A 448 12.15 -4.54 -28.06
N PHE A 449 12.56 -3.38 -28.58
CA PHE A 449 11.69 -2.21 -28.71
C PHE A 449 11.21 -2.13 -30.17
N GLY A 450 10.31 -3.05 -30.53
CA GLY A 450 9.55 -3.04 -31.77
C GLY A 450 8.07 -2.92 -31.47
#